data_AF-A0AB33IQI5-F1
#
_entry.id   AF-A0AB33IQI5-F1
#
_cell.length_a   1.000
_cell.length_b   1.000
_cell.length_c   1.000
_cell.angle_alpha   90.00
_cell.angle_beta   90.00
_cell.angle_gamma   90.00
#
_symmetry.space_group_name_H-M   'P 1'
#
loop_
_entity.id
_entity.type
_entity.pdbx_description
1 polymer ?
#
loop_
_entity_poly.entity_id
_entity_poly.type
_entity_poly.pdbx_seq_one_letter_code
_entity_poly.pdbx_strand_id
1 'polypeptide(L)'
;MKIKISKRFDAAPKWLQAYLTLSLLPTLAAPLVYFGSIFIFDNPPNETLGWLLFLTINSYTFLLIGAAKLSLRLYERFHQALWAFLPQIGVVLLLSTVFIFYDYIA
;
A
#
# COMPACT_ATOMS: atom_id res chain seq x y z
N MET A 1 -20.73 -13.88 -12.59
CA MET A 1 -21.12 -13.25 -11.30
C MET A 1 -19.94 -12.47 -10.73
N LYS A 2 -19.99 -11.13 -10.64
CA LYS A 2 -18.92 -10.32 -10.01
C LYS A 2 -19.04 -10.45 -8.48
N ILE A 3 -18.24 -11.33 -7.86
CA ILE A 3 -18.20 -11.46 -6.41
C ILE A 3 -17.60 -10.18 -5.81
N LYS A 4 -18.31 -9.54 -4.87
CA LYS A 4 -17.81 -8.37 -4.12
C LYS A 4 -16.54 -8.72 -3.36
N ILE A 5 -15.59 -7.80 -3.30
CA ILE A 5 -14.31 -7.99 -2.59
C ILE A 5 -14.51 -8.29 -1.09
N SER A 6 -15.50 -7.66 -0.44
CA SER A 6 -15.83 -7.96 0.96
C SER A 6 -16.14 -9.45 1.15
N LYS A 7 -16.98 -10.04 0.29
CA LYS A 7 -17.30 -11.47 0.36
C LYS A 7 -16.07 -12.36 0.15
N ARG A 8 -15.11 -11.95 -0.70
CA ARG A 8 -13.85 -12.69 -0.89
C ARG A 8 -12.97 -12.63 0.34
N PHE A 9 -12.94 -11.47 1.01
CA PHE A 9 -12.20 -11.28 2.25
C PHE A 9 -12.80 -12.12 3.39
N ASP A 10 -14.13 -12.09 3.56
CA ASP A 10 -14.82 -12.84 4.61
C ASP A 10 -14.64 -14.37 4.43
N ALA A 11 -14.57 -14.83 3.18
CA ALA A 11 -14.34 -16.24 2.84
C ALA A 11 -12.85 -16.68 2.91
N ALA A 12 -11.92 -15.73 3.00
CA ALA A 12 -10.50 -16.03 3.08
C ALA A 12 -10.13 -16.67 4.43
N PRO A 13 -9.09 -17.49 4.52
CA PRO A 13 -8.62 -18.01 5.80
C PRO A 13 -8.16 -16.88 6.71
N LYS A 14 -8.32 -17.06 8.04
CA LYS A 14 -8.04 -16.02 9.05
C LYS A 14 -6.63 -15.43 8.95
N TRP A 15 -5.63 -16.24 8.60
CA TRP A 15 -4.25 -15.76 8.43
C TRP A 15 -4.14 -14.75 7.28
N LEU A 16 -4.87 -14.97 6.17
CA LEU A 16 -4.86 -14.06 5.02
C LEU A 16 -5.60 -12.77 5.34
N GLN A 17 -6.71 -12.87 6.07
CA GLN A 17 -7.42 -11.69 6.57
C GLN A 17 -6.49 -10.84 7.45
N ALA A 18 -5.85 -11.46 8.46
CA ALA A 18 -4.92 -10.77 9.34
C ALA A 18 -3.75 -10.14 8.59
N TYR A 19 -3.12 -10.89 7.67
CA TYR A 19 -2.04 -10.39 6.83
C TYR A 19 -2.46 -9.16 6.01
N LEU A 20 -3.60 -9.24 5.32
CA LEU A 20 -4.09 -8.14 4.49
C LEU A 20 -4.46 -6.92 5.34
N THR A 21 -5.12 -7.13 6.48
CA THR A 21 -5.42 -6.04 7.44
C THR A 21 -4.14 -5.36 7.91
N LEU A 22 -3.13 -6.13 8.34
CA LEU A 22 -1.84 -5.57 8.77
C LEU A 22 -1.14 -4.83 7.64
N SER A 23 -1.15 -5.37 6.42
CA SER A 23 -0.53 -4.73 5.24
C SER A 23 -1.20 -3.41 4.86
N LEU A 24 -2.48 -3.23 5.22
CA LEU A 24 -3.25 -2.02 4.93
C LEU A 24 -3.22 -1.00 6.08
N LEU A 25 -2.81 -1.36 7.30
CA LEU A 25 -2.70 -0.41 8.42
C LEU A 25 -1.91 0.86 8.08
N PRO A 26 -0.78 0.80 7.34
CA PRO A 26 -0.04 2.01 6.97
C PRO A 26 -0.88 3.03 6.18
N THR A 27 -1.90 2.59 5.45
CA THR A 27 -2.77 3.50 4.67
C THR A 27 -3.58 4.46 5.55
N LEU A 28 -3.76 4.13 6.83
CA LEU A 28 -4.44 5.00 7.80
C LEU A 28 -3.46 5.90 8.55
N ALA A 29 -2.30 5.34 8.95
CA ALA A 29 -1.33 6.05 9.78
C ALA A 29 -0.46 7.02 8.97
N ALA A 30 -0.03 6.64 7.77
CA ALA A 30 0.95 7.41 7.01
C ALA A 30 0.46 8.79 6.57
N PRO A 31 -0.81 9.01 6.17
CA PRO A 31 -1.28 10.36 5.88
C PRO A 31 -1.11 11.31 7.05
N LEU A 32 -1.32 10.85 8.29
CA LEU A 32 -1.13 11.68 9.49
C LEU A 32 0.36 11.97 9.72
N VAL A 33 1.20 10.94 9.61
CA VAL A 33 2.65 11.07 9.79
C VAL A 33 3.25 12.02 8.75
N TYR A 34 2.98 11.79 7.46
CA TYR A 34 3.51 12.62 6.38
C TYR A 34 2.93 14.03 6.37
N PHE A 35 1.70 14.22 6.84
CA PHE A 35 1.17 15.57 7.02
C PHE A 35 2.00 16.34 8.05
N GLY A 36 2.27 15.74 9.21
CA GLY A 36 3.11 16.34 10.24
C GLY A 36 4.53 16.60 9.73
N SER A 37 5.18 15.60 9.12
CA SER A 37 6.51 15.74 8.53
C SER A 37 6.60 16.90 7.56
N ILE A 38 5.71 16.95 6.55
CA ILE A 38 5.79 17.93 5.48
C ILE A 38 5.39 19.32 5.97
N PHE A 39 4.24 19.48 6.62
CA PHE A 39 3.68 20.81 6.88
C PHE A 39 4.11 21.41 8.22
N ILE A 40 4.58 20.62 9.18
CA ILE A 40 4.98 21.12 10.51
C ILE A 40 6.51 21.15 10.62
N PHE A 41 7.19 20.06 10.25
CA PHE A 41 8.63 19.94 10.45
C PHE A 41 9.44 20.47 9.26
N ASP A 42 9.10 20.08 8.04
CA ASP A 42 9.82 20.53 6.83
C ASP A 42 9.44 21.95 6.40
N ASN A 43 8.21 22.38 6.75
CA ASN A 43 7.66 23.72 6.48
C ASN A 43 8.05 24.26 5.09
N PRO A 44 7.51 23.67 4.01
CA PRO A 44 7.98 23.94 2.66
C PRO A 44 7.81 25.43 2.31
N PRO A 45 8.80 26.04 1.63
CA PRO A 45 8.72 27.45 1.23
C PRO A 45 7.60 27.72 0.20
N ASN A 46 7.04 26.66 -0.39
CA ASN A 46 5.92 26.71 -1.30
C ASN A 46 4.87 25.68 -0.87
N GLU A 47 3.70 26.14 -0.45
CA GLU A 47 2.59 25.28 -0.02
C GLU A 47 2.13 24.31 -1.12
N THR A 48 2.14 24.75 -2.39
CA THR A 48 1.75 23.89 -3.53
C THR A 48 2.71 22.72 -3.66
N LEU A 49 4.01 22.96 -3.49
CA LEU A 49 5.01 21.89 -3.48
C LEU A 49 4.76 20.92 -2.31
N GLY A 50 4.43 21.45 -1.12
CA GLY A 50 4.05 20.64 0.04
C GLY A 50 2.87 19.70 -0.23
N TRP A 51 1.79 20.21 -0.82
CA TRP A 51 0.63 19.39 -1.19
C TRP A 51 0.94 18.36 -2.27
N LEU A 52 1.76 18.72 -3.27
CA LEU A 52 2.19 17.77 -4.30
C LEU A 52 3.02 16.63 -3.72
N LEU A 53 3.96 16.92 -2.82
CA LEU A 53 4.74 15.92 -2.11
C LEU A 53 3.84 15.03 -1.23
N PHE A 54 2.92 15.65 -0.48
CA PHE A 54 1.98 14.93 0.37
C PHE A 54 1.13 13.93 -0.42
N LEU A 55 0.53 14.36 -1.54
CA LEU A 55 -0.28 13.51 -2.39
C LEU A 55 0.56 12.41 -3.06
N THR A 56 1.74 12.78 -3.57
CA THR A 56 2.65 11.83 -4.24
C THR A 56 3.08 10.72 -3.29
N ILE A 57 3.53 11.08 -2.08
CA ILE A 57 3.95 10.10 -1.08
C ILE A 57 2.76 9.22 -0.68
N ASN A 58 1.59 9.79 -0.35
CA ASN A 58 0.44 8.99 0.09
C ASN A 58 -0.23 8.16 -1.03
N SER A 59 0.13 8.38 -2.29
CA SER A 59 -0.43 7.65 -3.44
C SER A 59 -0.13 6.14 -3.40
N TYR A 60 0.89 5.69 -2.66
CA TYR A 60 1.18 4.26 -2.50
C TYR A 60 0.00 3.47 -1.90
N THR A 61 -0.92 4.14 -1.20
CA THR A 61 -2.15 3.54 -0.67
C THR A 61 -2.96 2.83 -1.77
N PHE A 62 -3.01 3.40 -2.97
CA PHE A 62 -3.69 2.77 -4.11
C PHE A 62 -3.03 1.46 -4.53
N LEU A 63 -1.69 1.39 -4.47
CA LEU A 63 -0.93 0.17 -4.78
C LEU A 63 -1.21 -0.92 -3.75
N LEU A 64 -1.22 -0.59 -2.45
CA LEU A 64 -1.51 -1.55 -1.38
C LEU A 64 -2.94 -2.11 -1.48
N ILE A 65 -3.93 -1.24 -1.72
CA ILE A 65 -5.32 -1.69 -1.92
C ILE A 65 -5.43 -2.58 -3.16
N GLY A 66 -4.75 -2.22 -4.25
CA GLY A 66 -4.68 -3.03 -5.46
C GLY A 66 -4.07 -4.40 -5.21
N ALA A 67 -2.94 -4.45 -4.50
CA ALA A 67 -2.25 -5.67 -4.11
C ALA A 67 -3.13 -6.56 -3.22
N ALA A 68 -3.83 -6.00 -2.24
CA ALA A 68 -4.74 -6.75 -1.39
C ALA A 68 -5.89 -7.40 -2.20
N LYS A 69 -6.48 -6.65 -3.14
CA LYS A 69 -7.51 -7.18 -4.05
C LYS A 69 -6.96 -8.31 -4.92
N LEU A 70 -5.74 -8.16 -5.45
CA LEU A 70 -5.10 -9.19 -6.27
C LEU A 70 -4.76 -10.44 -5.45
N SER A 71 -4.30 -10.26 -4.20
CA SER A 71 -3.97 -11.34 -3.27
C SER A 71 -5.16 -12.25 -3.02
N LEU A 72 -6.33 -11.65 -2.73
CA LEU A 72 -7.58 -12.39 -2.55
C LEU A 72 -7.98 -13.14 -3.82
N ARG A 73 -7.85 -12.52 -5.00
CA ARG A 73 -8.18 -13.16 -6.28
C ARG A 73 -7.26 -14.33 -6.60
N LEU A 74 -5.96 -14.18 -6.35
CA LEU A 74 -4.97 -15.22 -6.59
C LEU A 74 -5.16 -16.38 -5.61
N TYR A 75 -5.40 -16.08 -4.33
CA TYR A 75 -5.69 -17.11 -3.34
C TYR A 75 -6.98 -17.87 -3.66
N GLU A 76 -8.05 -17.20 -4.07
CA GLU A 76 -9.29 -17.86 -4.50
C GLU A 76 -9.09 -18.77 -5.72
N ARG A 77 -8.17 -18.41 -6.62
CA ARG A 77 -7.92 -19.19 -7.83
C ARG A 77 -7.03 -20.41 -7.58
N PHE A 78 -6.01 -20.26 -6.76
CA PHE A 78 -4.95 -21.27 -6.61
C PHE A 78 -4.95 -21.97 -5.26
N HIS A 79 -5.61 -21.40 -4.24
CA HIS A 79 -5.66 -21.88 -2.86
C HIS A 79 -4.30 -22.09 -2.17
N GLN A 80 -3.21 -21.55 -2.73
CA GLN A 80 -1.87 -21.61 -2.14
C GLN A 80 -1.47 -20.26 -1.55
N ALA A 81 -0.83 -20.31 -0.39
CA ALA A 81 -0.44 -19.11 0.35
C ALA A 81 0.56 -18.24 -0.42
N LEU A 82 1.52 -18.85 -1.14
CA LEU A 82 2.55 -18.13 -1.90
C LEU A 82 1.97 -17.11 -2.88
N TRP A 83 0.91 -17.47 -3.61
CA TRP A 83 0.26 -16.55 -4.56
C TRP A 83 -0.44 -15.38 -3.88
N ALA A 84 -0.83 -15.53 -2.62
CA ALA A 84 -1.45 -14.46 -1.85
C ALA A 84 -0.43 -13.43 -1.36
N PHE A 85 0.84 -13.80 -1.21
CA PHE A 85 1.91 -12.89 -0.77
C PHE A 85 2.55 -12.10 -1.91
N LEU A 86 2.59 -12.68 -3.12
CA LEU A 86 3.27 -12.09 -4.28
C LEU A 86 2.87 -10.63 -4.58
N PRO A 87 1.59 -10.23 -4.52
CA PRO A 87 1.22 -8.85 -4.82
C PRO A 87 1.87 -7.82 -3.88
N GLN A 88 1.90 -8.07 -2.57
CA GLN A 88 2.54 -7.14 -1.63
C GLN A 88 4.06 -7.20 -1.72
N ILE A 89 4.65 -8.38 -1.94
CA ILE A 89 6.09 -8.48 -2.21
C ILE A 89 6.45 -7.61 -3.41
N GLY A 90 5.65 -7.67 -4.48
CA GLY A 90 5.81 -6.81 -5.66
C GLY A 90 5.72 -5.32 -5.32
N VAL A 91 4.77 -4.91 -4.48
CA VAL A 91 4.67 -3.51 -4.03
C VAL A 91 5.89 -3.09 -3.21
N VAL A 92 6.35 -3.93 -2.27
CA VAL A 92 7.55 -3.63 -1.46
C VAL A 92 8.77 -3.47 -2.34
N LEU A 93 9.00 -4.39 -3.28
CA LEU A 93 10.12 -4.30 -4.21
C LEU A 93 10.04 -3.04 -5.08
N LEU A 94 8.87 -2.75 -5.63
CA LEU A 94 8.65 -1.54 -6.43
C LEU A 94 8.97 -0.27 -5.65
N LEU A 95 8.41 -0.13 -4.43
CA LEU A 95 8.67 1.04 -3.60
C LEU A 95 10.15 1.12 -3.20
N SER A 96 10.77 -0.01 -2.85
CA SER A 96 12.19 -0.06 -2.50
C SER A 96 13.08 0.38 -3.67
N THR A 97 12.76 -0.02 -4.90
CA THR A 97 13.52 0.43 -6.08
C THR A 97 13.38 1.93 -6.32
N VAL A 98 12.21 2.51 -6.07
CA VAL A 98 12.02 3.98 -6.17
C VAL A 98 12.89 4.70 -5.15
N PHE A 99 12.95 4.22 -3.91
CA PHE A 99 13.80 4.79 -2.87
C PHE A 99 15.30 4.66 -3.17
N ILE A 100 15.76 3.46 -3.57
CA ILE A 100 17.17 3.24 -3.92
C ILE A 100 17.58 4.12 -5.11
N PHE A 101 16.73 4.22 -6.13
CA PHE A 101 17.01 5.03 -7.31
C PHE A 101 17.04 6.52 -6.98
N TYR A 102 16.14 6.99 -6.10
CA TYR A 102 16.17 8.37 -5.61
C TYR A 102 17.49 8.66 -4.87
N ASP A 103 17.91 7.78 -3.96
CA ASP A 103 19.15 7.93 -3.18
C ASP A 103 20.41 7.90 -4.06
N TYR A 104 20.37 7.20 -5.19
CA TYR A 104 21.49 7.14 -6.14
C TYR A 104 21.65 8.43 -6.98
N ILE A 105 20.60 9.23 -7.15
CA ILE A 105 20.58 10.39 -8.05
C ILE A 105 20.54 11.72 -7.29
N ALA A 106 20.09 11.71 -6.02
CA ALA A 106 20.12 12.86 -5.11
C ALA A 106 21.52 13.13 -4.57
#